data_AF-A0A9E2KBR5-F1
#
_entry.id   AF-A0A9E2KBR5-F1
#
_cell.length_a   1.000
_cell.length_b   1.000
_cell.length_c   1.000
_cell.angle_alpha   90.00
_cell.angle_beta   90.00
_cell.angle_gamma   90.00
#
_symmetry.space_group_name_H-M   'P 1'
#
loop_
_entity.id
_entity.type
_entity.pdbx_description
1 polymer ?
#
loop_
_entity_poly.entity_id
_entity_poly.type
_entity_poly.pdbx_seq_one_letter_code
_entity_poly.pdbx_strand_id
1 'polypeptide(L)'
;DFTYNKQLRQEESIKRLETHIPYLEVLKVYNEELGAYLGVKEVLSDREKACVKHLWFNLDKGLEDFKLGFKKAAESSFLCGRLEGKHFKASLAWILKEKHFKRILAGGYDDFEPSKDRENKGIGQMNQKVVWFNQMASHEDWNFEEIERLEQLYIDRKLAQMASNRGAGEEKWANIEI
;
A
#
# COMPACT_ATOMS: atom_id res chain seq x y z
N ASP A 1 -3.29 52.76 16.06
CA ASP A 1 -2.46 52.04 15.07
C ASP A 1 -3.34 51.06 14.27
N PHE A 2 -3.78 51.48 13.09
CA PHE A 2 -4.76 50.76 12.25
C PHE A 2 -4.08 49.69 11.37
N THR A 3 -2.82 49.95 11.00
CA THR A 3 -1.94 49.11 10.19
C THR A 3 -1.52 47.83 10.92
N TYR A 4 -1.17 47.93 12.20
CA TYR A 4 -0.79 46.79 13.04
C TYR A 4 -1.94 45.77 13.21
N ASN A 5 -3.17 46.27 13.45
CA ASN A 5 -4.36 45.43 13.56
C ASN A 5 -4.74 44.74 12.23
N LYS A 6 -4.41 45.34 11.09
CA LYS A 6 -4.62 44.74 9.76
C LYS A 6 -3.63 43.61 9.49
N GLN A 7 -2.36 43.81 9.84
CA GLN A 7 -1.31 42.80 9.71
C GLN A 7 -1.57 41.59 10.61
N LEU A 8 -1.94 41.81 11.87
CA LEU A 8 -2.33 40.73 12.80
C LEU A 8 -3.50 39.88 12.29
N ARG A 9 -4.54 40.51 11.71
CA ARG A 9 -5.67 39.78 11.11
C ARG A 9 -5.25 38.96 9.89
N GLN A 10 -4.31 39.48 9.09
CA GLN A 10 -3.74 38.76 7.96
C GLN A 10 -2.90 37.57 8.43
N GLU A 11 -2.00 37.75 9.39
CA GLU A 11 -1.18 36.67 9.96
C GLU A 11 -2.03 35.59 10.62
N GLU A 12 -3.04 35.97 11.41
CA GLU A 12 -3.98 35.00 11.99
C GLU A 12 -4.80 34.27 10.93
N SER A 13 -5.18 34.93 9.83
CA SER A 13 -5.91 34.30 8.73
C SER A 13 -5.03 33.30 7.97
N ILE A 14 -3.76 33.64 7.73
CA ILE A 14 -2.77 32.76 7.09
C ILE A 14 -2.49 31.55 8.00
N LYS A 15 -2.33 31.79 9.31
CA LYS A 15 -2.11 30.73 10.30
C LYS A 15 -3.32 29.79 10.44
N ARG A 16 -4.55 30.32 10.32
CA ARG A 16 -5.77 29.49 10.28
C ARG A 16 -5.84 28.69 8.98
N LEU A 17 -5.51 29.27 7.83
CA LEU A 17 -5.43 28.58 6.54
C LEU A 17 -4.38 27.47 6.54
N GLU A 18 -3.25 27.65 7.23
CA GLU A 18 -2.22 26.62 7.37
C GLU A 18 -2.68 25.39 8.18
N THR A 19 -3.72 25.54 9.00
CA THR A 19 -4.25 24.48 9.87
C THR A 19 -5.61 23.92 9.41
N HIS A 20 -6.24 24.55 8.43
CA HIS A 20 -7.55 24.14 7.95
C HIS A 20 -7.40 22.95 7.00
N ILE A 21 -8.03 21.83 7.36
CA ILE A 21 -8.06 20.62 6.54
C ILE A 21 -9.43 20.59 5.83
N PRO A 22 -9.45 20.60 4.49
CA PRO A 22 -10.68 20.71 3.70
C PRO A 22 -11.39 19.36 3.58
N TYR A 23 -11.97 18.88 4.69
CA TYR A 23 -12.62 17.57 4.75
C TYR A 23 -13.82 17.44 3.80
N LEU A 24 -14.58 18.53 3.61
CA LEU A 24 -15.78 18.52 2.77
C LEU A 24 -15.39 18.44 1.29
N GLU A 25 -14.32 19.12 0.91
CA GLU A 25 -13.77 19.11 -0.44
C GLU A 25 -13.21 17.73 -0.77
N VAL A 26 -12.44 17.13 0.15
CA VAL A 26 -11.94 15.76 -0.03
C VAL A 26 -13.09 14.75 -0.16
N LEU A 27 -14.16 14.90 0.65
CA LEU A 27 -15.35 14.05 0.55
C LEU A 27 -16.07 14.23 -0.79
N LYS A 28 -16.18 15.47 -1.27
CA LYS A 28 -16.78 15.76 -2.58
C LYS A 28 -16.00 15.10 -3.70
N VAL A 29 -14.67 15.26 -3.71
CA VAL A 29 -13.79 14.64 -4.72
C VAL A 29 -13.86 13.12 -4.63
N TYR A 30 -13.93 12.54 -3.42
CA TYR A 30 -14.18 11.10 -3.25
C TYR A 30 -15.50 10.66 -3.90
N ASN A 31 -16.60 11.36 -3.63
CA ASN A 31 -17.91 10.99 -4.17
C ASN A 31 -17.96 11.15 -5.69
N GLU A 32 -17.30 12.16 -6.24
CA GLU A 32 -17.20 12.41 -7.69
C GLU A 32 -16.41 11.31 -8.41
N GLU A 33 -15.24 10.94 -7.88
CA GLU A 33 -14.33 10.01 -8.56
C GLU A 33 -14.63 8.53 -8.22
N LEU A 34 -14.92 8.22 -6.96
CA LEU A 34 -15.05 6.85 -6.44
C LEU A 34 -16.47 6.46 -6.00
N GLY A 35 -17.39 7.42 -5.85
CA GLY A 35 -18.72 7.18 -5.29
C GLY A 35 -19.53 6.13 -6.06
N ALA A 36 -19.40 6.09 -7.40
CA ALA A 36 -20.06 5.08 -8.24
C ALA A 36 -19.57 3.65 -7.99
N TYR A 37 -18.33 3.49 -7.50
CA TYR A 37 -17.70 2.18 -7.32
C TYR A 37 -17.71 1.73 -5.86
N LEU A 38 -17.37 2.62 -4.93
CA LEU A 38 -17.20 2.32 -3.51
C LEU A 38 -18.39 2.76 -2.65
N GLY A 39 -19.36 3.45 -3.24
CA GLY A 39 -20.54 3.98 -2.57
C GLY A 39 -20.36 5.43 -2.15
N VAL A 40 -21.38 6.24 -2.43
CA VAL A 40 -21.44 7.64 -2.03
C VAL A 40 -21.55 7.75 -0.51
N LYS A 41 -20.86 8.74 0.07
CA LYS A 41 -20.89 9.01 1.52
C LYS A 41 -21.33 10.44 1.78
N GLU A 42 -22.20 10.62 2.76
CA GLU A 42 -22.65 11.95 3.20
C GLU A 42 -21.66 12.59 4.18
N VAL A 43 -20.95 11.77 4.97
CA VAL A 43 -20.02 12.23 6.01
C VAL A 43 -18.81 11.29 6.09
N LEU A 44 -17.63 11.85 6.35
CA LEU A 44 -16.43 11.08 6.71
C LEU A 44 -16.49 10.63 8.18
N SER A 45 -16.18 9.36 8.43
CA SER A 45 -15.99 8.86 9.80
C SER A 45 -14.76 9.48 10.46
N ASP A 46 -14.67 9.38 11.78
CA ASP A 46 -13.52 9.94 12.53
C ASP A 46 -12.20 9.29 12.13
N ARG A 47 -12.22 7.98 11.82
CA ARG A 47 -11.07 7.26 11.27
C ARG A 47 -10.63 7.83 9.92
N GLU A 48 -11.58 8.11 9.03
CA GLU A 48 -11.30 8.68 7.70
C GLU A 48 -10.79 10.11 7.81
N LYS A 49 -11.38 10.94 8.69
CA LYS A 49 -10.88 12.29 8.99
C LYS A 49 -9.45 12.26 9.49
N ALA A 50 -9.11 11.33 10.39
CA ALA A 50 -7.73 11.17 10.87
C ALA A 50 -6.77 10.80 9.73
N CYS A 51 -7.18 9.92 8.81
CA CYS A 51 -6.38 9.55 7.64
C CYS A 51 -6.21 10.72 6.66
N VAL A 52 -7.29 11.46 6.36
CA VAL A 52 -7.23 12.67 5.53
C VAL A 52 -6.30 13.71 6.14
N LYS A 53 -6.41 13.97 7.45
CA LYS A 53 -5.51 14.87 8.17
C LYS A 53 -4.05 14.48 7.99
N HIS A 54 -3.75 13.19 8.17
CA HIS A 54 -2.39 12.68 8.04
C HIS A 54 -1.85 12.84 6.61
N LEU A 55 -2.63 12.42 5.60
CA LEU A 55 -2.28 12.59 4.20
C LEU A 55 -2.11 14.05 3.80
N TRP A 56 -2.99 14.94 4.27
CA TRP A 56 -2.97 16.36 3.97
C TRP A 56 -1.62 17.00 4.33
N PHE A 57 -1.08 16.66 5.50
CA PHE A 57 0.23 17.17 5.92
C PHE A 57 1.40 16.47 5.22
N ASN A 58 1.23 15.25 4.74
CA ASN A 58 2.28 14.48 4.06
C ASN A 58 2.34 14.72 2.54
N LEU A 59 1.29 15.27 1.94
CA LEU A 59 1.16 15.59 0.51
C LEU A 59 1.26 17.10 0.23
N ASP A 60 2.01 17.83 1.07
CA ASP A 60 2.17 19.30 0.95
C ASP A 60 0.85 20.08 0.82
N LYS A 61 -0.23 19.56 1.45
CA LYS A 61 -1.57 20.18 1.48
C LYS A 61 -2.23 20.34 0.11
N GLY A 62 -1.93 19.45 -0.86
CA GLY A 62 -2.52 19.47 -2.19
C GLY A 62 -3.85 18.70 -2.31
N LEU A 63 -4.95 19.38 -2.65
CA LEU A 63 -6.22 18.72 -3.00
C LEU A 63 -6.11 17.94 -4.33
N GLU A 64 -5.23 18.37 -5.23
CA GLU A 64 -5.01 17.72 -6.53
C GLU A 64 -4.48 16.29 -6.38
N ASP A 65 -3.68 16.01 -5.34
CA ASP A 65 -3.21 14.65 -5.07
C ASP A 65 -4.35 13.74 -4.64
N PHE A 66 -5.33 14.25 -3.88
CA PHE A 66 -6.55 13.51 -3.55
C PHE A 66 -7.34 13.18 -4.80
N LYS A 67 -7.50 14.16 -5.70
CA LYS A 67 -8.20 13.97 -6.96
C LYS A 67 -7.52 12.93 -7.85
N LEU A 68 -6.20 13.06 -8.04
CA LEU A 68 -5.42 12.12 -8.83
C LEU A 68 -5.44 10.71 -8.23
N GLY A 69 -5.26 10.60 -6.91
CA GLY A 69 -5.27 9.32 -6.21
C GLY A 69 -6.62 8.62 -6.31
N PHE A 70 -7.72 9.33 -6.12
CA PHE A 70 -9.06 8.74 -6.26
C PHE A 70 -9.39 8.37 -7.70
N LYS A 71 -9.00 9.18 -8.68
CA LYS A 71 -9.14 8.84 -10.10
C LYS A 71 -8.41 7.54 -10.45
N LYS A 72 -7.14 7.40 -10.04
CA LYS A 72 -6.37 6.16 -10.26
C LYS A 72 -6.98 4.96 -9.55
N ALA A 73 -7.49 5.17 -8.33
CA ALA A 73 -8.19 4.11 -7.61
C ALA A 73 -9.48 3.67 -8.32
N ALA A 74 -10.20 4.61 -8.95
CA ALA A 74 -11.42 4.34 -9.72
C ALA A 74 -11.12 3.54 -11.00
N GLU A 75 -9.98 3.81 -11.65
CA GLU A 75 -9.51 3.10 -12.84
C GLU A 75 -9.08 1.66 -12.52
N SER A 76 -8.50 1.42 -11.34
CA SER A 76 -8.10 0.09 -10.89
C SER A 76 -9.28 -0.87 -10.68
N SER A 77 -9.34 -1.96 -11.43
CA SER A 77 -10.32 -3.04 -11.25
C SER A 77 -10.12 -3.82 -9.94
N PHE A 78 -8.88 -3.93 -9.42
CA PHE A 78 -8.64 -4.59 -8.13
C PHE A 78 -9.25 -3.81 -6.96
N LEU A 79 -8.89 -2.53 -6.81
CA LEU A 79 -9.38 -1.68 -5.73
C LEU A 79 -10.91 -1.51 -5.77
N CYS A 80 -11.50 -1.47 -6.96
CA CYS A 80 -12.94 -1.35 -7.12
C CYS A 80 -13.69 -2.70 -7.04
N GLY A 81 -12.99 -3.83 -6.87
CA GLY A 81 -13.61 -5.16 -6.78
C GLY A 81 -14.26 -5.65 -8.07
N ARG A 82 -13.73 -5.21 -9.23
CA ARG A 82 -14.19 -5.63 -10.58
C ARG A 82 -13.42 -6.82 -11.14
N LEU A 83 -12.38 -7.29 -10.46
CA LEU A 83 -11.62 -8.47 -10.92
C LEU A 83 -12.41 -9.76 -10.66
N GLU A 84 -12.66 -10.52 -11.73
CA GLU A 84 -13.32 -11.83 -11.66
C GLU A 84 -12.54 -12.82 -10.78
N GLY A 85 -13.28 -13.59 -9.97
CA GLY A 85 -12.70 -14.58 -9.06
C GLY A 85 -11.96 -14.00 -7.84
N LYS A 86 -11.97 -12.67 -7.64
CA LYS A 86 -11.40 -12.02 -6.47
C LYS A 86 -12.48 -11.28 -5.68
N HIS A 87 -12.47 -11.45 -4.35
CA HIS A 87 -13.45 -10.83 -3.45
C HIS A 87 -12.97 -9.51 -2.81
N PHE A 88 -11.79 -9.02 -3.19
CA PHE A 88 -11.27 -7.79 -2.59
C PHE A 88 -11.94 -6.56 -3.17
N LYS A 89 -12.40 -5.67 -2.29
CA LYS A 89 -12.87 -4.32 -2.61
C LYS A 89 -12.34 -3.38 -1.54
N ALA A 90 -11.65 -2.31 -1.95
CA ALA A 90 -11.05 -1.38 -1.02
C ALA A 90 -12.14 -0.53 -0.33
N SER A 91 -11.95 -0.23 0.96
CA SER A 91 -12.71 0.80 1.65
C SER A 91 -12.00 2.15 1.52
N LEU A 92 -12.74 3.25 1.69
CA LEU A 92 -12.15 4.60 1.69
C LEU A 92 -11.03 4.73 2.75
N ALA A 93 -11.24 4.20 3.96
CA ALA A 93 -10.22 4.16 5.00
C ALA A 93 -8.96 3.37 4.60
N TRP A 94 -9.10 2.33 3.78
CA TRP A 94 -7.96 1.57 3.25
C TRP A 94 -7.17 2.40 2.23
N ILE A 95 -7.87 3.05 1.30
CA ILE A 95 -7.27 3.94 0.28
C ILE A 95 -6.52 5.10 0.94
N LEU A 96 -7.12 5.73 1.95
CA LEU A 96 -6.57 6.91 2.63
C LEU A 96 -5.38 6.61 3.57
N LYS A 97 -4.99 5.35 3.76
CA LYS A 97 -3.73 5.03 4.45
C LYS A 97 -2.55 5.49 3.59
N GLU A 98 -1.61 6.22 4.17
CA GLU A 98 -0.47 6.81 3.45
C GLU A 98 0.27 5.82 2.54
N LYS A 99 0.58 4.63 3.07
CA LYS A 99 1.27 3.56 2.33
C LYS A 99 0.52 3.19 1.04
N HIS A 100 -0.80 3.04 1.11
CA HIS A 100 -1.61 2.66 -0.05
C HIS A 100 -1.80 3.85 -0.98
N PHE A 101 -2.07 5.03 -0.44
CA PHE A 101 -2.26 6.25 -1.22
C PHE A 101 -1.04 6.59 -2.08
N LYS A 102 0.17 6.54 -1.51
CA LYS A 102 1.44 6.74 -2.26
C LYS A 102 1.61 5.71 -3.38
N ARG A 103 1.26 4.45 -3.13
CA ARG A 103 1.31 3.39 -4.16
C ARG A 103 0.27 3.60 -5.27
N ILE A 104 -0.91 4.08 -4.93
CA ILE A 104 -1.95 4.45 -5.90
C ILE A 104 -1.45 5.59 -6.79
N LEU A 105 -0.90 6.66 -6.21
CA LEU A 105 -0.30 7.75 -6.97
C LEU A 105 0.82 7.27 -7.89
N ALA A 106 1.64 6.32 -7.44
CA ALA A 106 2.70 5.70 -8.24
C ALA A 106 2.20 4.73 -9.34
N GLY A 107 0.90 4.46 -9.45
CA GLY A 107 0.34 3.52 -10.43
C GLY A 107 0.52 2.04 -10.06
N GLY A 108 0.83 1.74 -8.80
CA GLY A 108 1.10 0.37 -8.34
C GLY A 108 -0.13 -0.56 -8.29
N TYR A 109 -1.32 -0.03 -8.61
CA TYR A 109 -2.58 -0.76 -8.69
C TYR A 109 -3.25 -0.63 -10.06
N ASP A 110 -2.57 -0.02 -11.04
CA ASP A 110 -3.10 0.11 -12.39
C ASP A 110 -3.35 -1.29 -12.98
N ASP A 111 -4.42 -1.43 -13.77
CA ASP A 111 -4.78 -2.72 -14.34
C ASP A 111 -3.69 -3.21 -15.29
N PHE A 112 -3.24 -4.44 -15.08
CA PHE A 112 -2.27 -5.06 -15.98
C PHE A 112 -2.96 -5.36 -17.31
N GLU A 113 -2.59 -4.64 -18.37
CA GLU A 113 -2.96 -5.09 -19.71
C GLU A 113 -2.29 -6.44 -19.97
N PRO A 114 -3.07 -7.52 -20.26
CA PRO A 114 -2.47 -8.73 -20.81
C PRO A 114 -1.94 -8.36 -22.19
N SER A 115 -0.63 -8.11 -22.27
CA SER A 115 0.06 -7.83 -23.52
C SER A 115 -0.30 -8.95 -24.51
N LYS A 116 -0.91 -8.59 -25.65
CA LYS A 116 -1.25 -9.54 -26.73
C LYS A 116 -0.02 -10.27 -27.31
N ASP A 117 1.18 -9.82 -26.94
CA ASP A 117 2.46 -10.42 -27.34
C ASP A 117 2.88 -11.64 -26.48
N ARG A 118 2.08 -12.06 -25.49
CA ARG A 118 2.41 -13.18 -24.59
C ARG A 118 1.99 -14.56 -25.10
N GLU A 119 1.51 -14.67 -26.33
CA GLU A 119 1.09 -15.96 -26.89
C GLU A 119 2.28 -16.81 -27.42
N ASN A 120 3.51 -16.25 -27.51
CA ASN A 120 4.60 -16.97 -28.19
C ASN A 120 5.95 -17.07 -27.46
N LYS A 121 5.98 -16.97 -26.12
CA LYS A 121 7.17 -17.37 -25.34
C LYS A 121 6.79 -18.25 -24.16
N GLY A 122 7.36 -19.45 -24.18
CA GLY A 122 7.21 -20.54 -23.23
C GLY A 122 6.76 -20.14 -21.83
N ILE A 123 5.65 -20.73 -21.44
CA ILE A 123 5.10 -20.78 -20.09
C ILE A 123 6.18 -21.34 -19.15
N GLY A 124 6.82 -20.47 -18.38
CA GLY A 124 7.75 -20.89 -17.34
C GLY A 124 8.61 -19.76 -16.82
N GLN A 125 8.37 -19.37 -15.57
CA GLN A 125 9.28 -18.55 -14.73
C GLN A 125 9.17 -17.01 -14.77
N MET A 126 8.05 -16.43 -15.16
CA MET A 126 7.75 -15.03 -14.80
C MET A 126 6.26 -14.84 -14.48
N ASN A 127 5.73 -15.52 -13.45
CA ASN A 127 4.37 -15.18 -12.99
C ASN A 127 3.97 -15.58 -11.56
N GLN A 128 4.92 -15.86 -10.66
CA GLN A 128 4.61 -16.14 -9.25
C GLN A 128 5.07 -15.02 -8.32
N LYS A 129 6.25 -14.42 -8.54
CA LYS A 129 6.79 -13.38 -7.63
C LYS A 129 5.94 -12.09 -7.58
N VAL A 130 5.45 -11.58 -8.71
CA VAL A 130 4.72 -10.29 -8.73
C VAL A 130 3.29 -10.43 -8.21
N VAL A 131 2.65 -11.59 -8.49
CA VAL A 131 1.31 -11.92 -7.98
C VAL A 131 1.37 -12.15 -6.47
N TRP A 132 2.40 -12.87 -5.97
CA TRP A 132 2.62 -13.10 -4.55
C TRP A 132 2.92 -11.81 -3.77
N PHE A 133 3.74 -10.90 -4.32
CA PHE A 133 4.05 -9.61 -3.67
C PHE A 133 2.86 -8.65 -3.57
N ASN A 134 1.98 -8.62 -4.58
CA ASN A 134 0.78 -7.78 -4.54
C ASN A 134 -0.35 -8.39 -3.68
N GLN A 135 -0.39 -9.71 -3.54
CA GLN A 135 -1.35 -10.42 -2.69
C GLN A 135 -0.97 -10.40 -1.20
N MET A 136 0.32 -10.23 -0.87
CA MET A 136 0.77 -10.04 0.52
C MET A 136 0.44 -8.66 1.09
N ALA A 137 0.59 -7.61 0.29
CA ALA A 137 0.39 -6.24 0.75
C ALA A 137 -1.09 -5.88 1.03
N SER A 138 -2.03 -6.71 0.61
CA SER A 138 -3.48 -6.55 0.86
C SER A 138 -4.00 -7.24 2.12
N HIS A 139 -3.18 -8.07 2.80
CA HIS A 139 -3.56 -8.63 4.10
C HIS A 139 -3.25 -7.61 5.20
N GLU A 140 -4.26 -7.21 5.98
CA GLU A 140 -4.13 -6.17 7.02
C GLU A 140 -3.31 -6.60 8.26
N ASP A 141 -2.80 -7.84 8.34
CA ASP A 141 -2.21 -8.41 9.57
C ASP A 141 -0.87 -9.16 9.36
N TRP A 142 0.09 -8.58 8.64
CA TRP A 142 1.46 -9.14 8.61
C TRP A 142 2.18 -8.81 9.92
N ASN A 143 2.12 -9.72 10.90
CA ASN A 143 2.90 -9.63 12.13
C ASN A 143 4.38 -9.93 11.82
N PHE A 144 5.16 -8.87 11.63
CA PHE A 144 6.57 -8.94 11.26
C PHE A 144 7.42 -9.75 12.25
N GLU A 145 7.05 -9.74 13.54
CA GLU A 145 7.76 -10.47 14.59
C GLU A 145 7.63 -11.98 14.42
N GLU A 146 6.46 -12.48 14.02
CA GLU A 146 6.26 -13.91 13.80
C GLU A 146 6.96 -14.39 12.53
N ILE A 147 7.07 -13.52 11.52
CA ILE A 147 7.77 -13.83 10.27
C ILE A 147 9.28 -13.92 10.50
N GLU A 148 9.86 -12.95 11.21
CA GLU A 148 11.27 -12.96 11.58
C GLU A 148 11.61 -14.19 12.44
N ARG A 149 10.72 -14.55 13.36
CA ARG A 149 10.85 -15.79 14.15
C ARG A 149 10.85 -17.04 13.28
N LEU A 150 9.95 -17.14 12.30
CA LEU A 150 9.87 -18.30 11.40
C LEU A 150 11.08 -18.40 10.47
N GLU A 151 11.61 -17.27 10.00
CA GLU A 151 12.87 -17.25 9.23
C GLU A 151 14.04 -17.75 10.07
N GLN A 152 14.16 -17.28 11.32
CA GLN A 152 15.22 -17.72 12.21
C GLN A 152 15.14 -19.23 12.49
N LEU A 153 13.95 -19.76 12.76
CA LEU A 153 13.73 -21.20 12.95
C LEU A 153 14.08 -22.02 11.70
N TYR A 154 13.81 -21.49 10.51
CA TYR A 154 14.17 -22.15 9.25
C TYR A 154 15.70 -22.18 9.07
N ILE A 155 16.38 -21.06 9.34
CA ILE A 155 17.83 -20.95 9.29
C ILE A 155 18.48 -21.96 10.24
N ASP A 156 18.03 -21.99 11.50
CA ASP A 156 18.56 -22.89 12.52
C ASP A 156 18.36 -24.36 12.13
N ARG A 157 17.18 -24.69 11.59
CA ARG A 157 16.89 -26.04 11.09
C ARG A 157 17.78 -26.44 9.92
N LYS A 158 18.07 -25.50 9.01
CA LYS A 158 18.97 -25.74 7.88
C LYS A 158 20.41 -25.88 8.32
N LEU A 159 20.87 -25.07 9.28
CA LEU A 159 22.19 -25.20 9.89
C LEU A 159 22.33 -26.55 10.60
N ALA A 160 21.32 -27.00 11.33
CA ALA A 160 21.33 -28.31 11.98
C ALA A 160 21.36 -29.47 10.96
N GLN A 161 20.61 -29.38 9.85
CA GLN A 161 20.72 -30.36 8.75
C GLN A 161 22.11 -30.36 8.11
N MET A 162 22.72 -29.19 7.91
CA MET A 162 24.06 -29.07 7.34
C MET A 162 25.14 -29.59 8.30
N ALA A 163 24.96 -29.40 9.61
CA ALA A 163 25.85 -29.94 10.64
C ALA A 163 25.71 -31.48 10.73
N SER A 164 24.49 -31.99 10.65
CA SER A 164 24.22 -33.44 10.60
C SER A 164 24.80 -34.09 9.34
N ASN A 165 24.69 -33.44 8.18
CA ASN A 165 25.32 -33.92 6.94
C ASN A 165 26.85 -33.81 6.95
N ARG A 166 27.44 -32.86 7.70
CA ARG A 166 28.90 -32.76 7.88
C ARG A 166 29.43 -33.87 8.81
N GLY A 167 28.68 -34.26 9.84
CA GLY A 167 29.04 -35.38 10.71
C GLY A 167 29.01 -36.76 10.01
N ALA A 168 28.21 -36.93 8.95
CA ALA A 168 28.15 -38.17 8.18
C ALA A 168 29.29 -38.34 7.14
N GLY A 169 30.14 -37.31 6.96
CA GLY A 169 31.21 -37.28 5.97
C GLY A 169 32.62 -37.56 6.50
N GLU A 170 32.83 -37.55 7.81
CA GLU A 170 34.18 -37.66 8.40
C GLU A 170 34.65 -39.11 8.64
N GLU A 171 33.77 -40.12 8.56
CA GLU A 171 34.16 -41.54 8.77
C GLU A 171 34.70 -42.26 7.51
N LYS A 172 34.85 -41.59 6.36
CA LYS A 172 35.31 -42.24 5.12
C LYS A 172 36.77 -42.06 4.74
N TRP A 173 37.57 -41.36 5.55
CA TRP A 173 38.99 -41.12 5.23
C TRP A 173 39.99 -41.76 6.21
N ALA A 174 39.53 -42.48 7.23
CA ALA A 174 40.40 -43.02 8.28
C ALA A 174 40.82 -44.50 8.11
N ASN A 175 40.59 -45.14 6.95
CA ASN A 175 40.97 -46.55 6.73
C ASN A 175 41.70 -46.78 5.38
N ILE A 176 42.67 -45.93 5.08
CA ILE A 176 43.73 -46.26 4.10
C ILE A 176 45.07 -45.88 4.74
N GLU A 177 45.55 -46.72 5.65
CA GLU A 177 46.98 -46.82 5.96
C GLU A 177 47.45 -48.24 5.61
N ILE A 178 48.66 -48.26 5.06
CA ILE A 178 49.37 -49.35 4.35
C ILE A 178 49.90 -50.40 5.33
#